data_AF-A0A522D548-F1
#
_entry.id   AF-A0A522D548-F1
#
_cell.length_a   1.000
_cell.length_b   1.000
_cell.length_c   1.000
_cell.angle_alpha   90.00
_cell.angle_beta   90.00
_cell.angle_gamma   90.00
#
_symmetry.space_group_name_H-M   'P 1'
#
loop_
_entity.id
_entity.type
_entity.pdbx_description
1 polymer ?
#
loop_
_entity_poly.entity_id
_entity_poly.type
_entity_poly.pdbx_seq_one_letter_code
_entity_poly.pdbx_strand_id
1 'polypeptide(L)'
;MTLNSQQREVMNSLLLEAVGNQDLARMKTYVSKGANIQMTADVTETTRVNGSTYTSRGVAPLYHYMLESYFTTQISDLFLEQGVSADVKNFNGNTPLMLAVKNGDLGRVQYFLSKGADPTATNNRGDMVLDQARKTQAYYCGDRQAIIDALVQAIESPAGAQQAVAPEKAPEAAETTRDIQILKPLELSPRKKSGGFNL
;
A
#
# COMPACT_ATOMS: atom_id res chain seq x y z
N MET A 1 -6.41 26.32 -14.65
CA MET A 1 -5.22 26.18 -15.51
C MET A 1 -4.52 24.89 -15.12
N THR A 2 -4.48 23.91 -16.02
CA THR A 2 -3.79 22.64 -15.79
C THR A 2 -2.28 22.88 -15.84
N LEU A 3 -1.56 22.48 -14.80
CA LEU A 3 -0.10 22.55 -14.77
C LEU A 3 0.50 21.71 -15.92
N ASN A 4 1.54 22.22 -16.55
CA ASN A 4 2.37 21.41 -17.43
C ASN A 4 3.20 20.39 -16.63
N SER A 5 3.79 19.39 -17.30
CA SER A 5 4.53 18.30 -16.65
C SER A 5 5.64 18.81 -15.73
N GLN A 6 6.43 19.77 -16.21
CA GLN A 6 7.57 20.31 -15.47
C GLN A 6 7.15 21.13 -14.24
N GLN A 7 6.06 21.90 -14.35
CA GLN A 7 5.48 22.61 -13.22
C GLN A 7 4.94 21.65 -12.16
N ARG A 8 4.37 20.51 -12.57
CA ARG A 8 3.90 19.48 -11.63
C ARG A 8 5.06 18.82 -10.90
N GLU A 9 6.16 18.53 -11.57
CA GLU A 9 7.37 18.01 -10.92
C GLU A 9 7.94 18.97 -9.88
N VAL A 10 8.00 20.27 -10.21
CA VAL A 10 8.41 21.30 -9.24
C VAL A 10 7.45 21.33 -8.05
N MET A 11 6.13 21.29 -8.28
CA MET A 11 5.15 21.23 -7.18
C MET A 11 5.31 19.96 -6.34
N ASN A 12 5.66 18.82 -6.95
CA ASN A 12 5.89 17.57 -6.22
C ASN A 12 7.12 17.67 -5.31
N SER A 13 8.22 18.21 -5.83
CA SER A 13 9.45 18.43 -5.05
C SER A 13 9.20 19.41 -3.89
N LEU A 14 8.47 20.49 -4.14
CA LEU A 14 8.11 21.46 -3.11
C LEU A 14 7.17 20.86 -2.06
N LEU A 15 6.26 19.96 -2.45
CA LEU A 15 5.43 19.23 -1.50
C LEU A 15 6.31 18.38 -0.60
N LEU A 16 7.22 17.55 -1.14
CA LEU A 16 8.17 16.73 -0.37
C LEU A 16 8.98 17.54 0.64
N GLU A 17 9.48 18.71 0.23
CA GLU A 17 10.18 19.63 1.13
C GLU A 17 9.28 20.12 2.27
N ALA A 18 8.04 20.54 1.95
CA ALA A 18 7.09 20.98 2.96
C ALA A 18 6.71 19.85 3.93
N VAL A 19 6.68 18.59 3.47
CA VAL A 19 6.50 17.41 4.33
C VAL A 19 7.64 17.29 5.33
N GLY A 20 8.90 17.34 4.86
CA GLY A 20 10.07 17.24 5.71
C GLY A 20 10.15 18.37 6.74
N ASN A 21 9.68 19.57 6.37
CA ASN A 21 9.62 20.74 7.23
C ASN A 21 8.34 20.83 8.09
N GLN A 22 7.40 19.89 7.94
CA GLN A 22 6.10 19.88 8.63
C GLN A 22 5.27 21.16 8.41
N ASP A 23 5.45 21.84 7.28
CA ASP A 23 4.78 23.11 6.98
C ASP A 23 3.43 22.84 6.31
N LEU A 24 2.38 22.69 7.13
CA LEU A 24 1.02 22.43 6.67
C LEU A 24 0.49 23.53 5.71
N ALA A 25 0.88 24.79 5.92
CA ALA A 25 0.41 25.89 5.09
C ALA A 25 0.97 25.78 3.66
N ARG A 26 2.25 25.45 3.54
CA ARG A 26 2.89 25.14 2.25
C ARG A 26 2.29 23.89 1.63
N MET A 27 2.08 22.82 2.40
CA MET A 27 1.46 21.59 1.89
C MET A 27 0.09 21.86 1.26
N LYS A 28 -0.80 22.57 1.97
CA LYS A 28 -2.12 22.99 1.44
C LYS A 28 -2.00 23.82 0.17
N THR A 29 -1.02 24.72 0.12
CA THR A 29 -0.78 25.58 -1.05
C THR A 29 -0.30 24.78 -2.25
N TYR A 30 0.58 23.80 -2.07
CA TYR A 30 1.09 23.00 -3.18
C TYR A 30 0.05 22.00 -3.68
N VAL A 31 -0.71 21.39 -2.77
CA VAL A 31 -1.84 20.53 -3.09
C VAL A 31 -2.89 21.31 -3.90
N SER A 32 -3.28 22.51 -3.47
CA SER A 32 -4.25 23.34 -4.22
C SER A 32 -3.72 23.82 -5.57
N LYS A 33 -2.40 23.95 -5.72
CA LYS A 33 -1.75 24.23 -7.00
C LYS A 33 -1.69 23.02 -7.93
N GLY A 34 -2.02 21.82 -7.46
CA GLY A 34 -2.04 20.59 -8.27
C GLY A 34 -0.83 19.68 -8.08
N ALA A 35 -0.14 19.75 -6.93
CA ALA A 35 0.84 18.74 -6.55
C ALA A 35 0.19 17.35 -6.45
N ASN A 36 0.90 16.31 -6.88
CA ASN A 36 0.41 14.94 -6.83
C ASN A 36 0.49 14.37 -5.41
N ILE A 37 -0.60 14.42 -4.64
CA ILE A 37 -0.61 13.93 -3.27
C ILE A 37 -0.44 12.40 -3.13
N GLN A 38 -0.71 11.64 -4.19
CA GLN A 38 -0.47 10.19 -4.23
C GLN A 38 0.94 9.81 -4.69
N MET A 39 1.88 10.77 -4.67
CA MET A 39 3.27 10.48 -4.97
C MET A 39 3.86 9.46 -4.00
N THR A 40 4.88 8.76 -4.44
CA THR A 40 5.62 7.83 -3.61
C THR A 40 6.97 8.41 -3.23
N ALA A 41 7.38 8.19 -1.98
CA ALA A 41 8.70 8.54 -1.46
C ALA A 41 9.53 7.26 -1.27
N ASP A 42 10.83 7.37 -1.55
CA ASP A 42 11.79 6.35 -1.14
C ASP A 42 11.92 6.34 0.38
N VAL A 43 11.58 5.21 0.98
CA VAL A 43 11.68 4.98 2.42
C VAL A 43 12.70 3.89 2.71
N THR A 44 13.48 4.08 3.77
CA THR A 44 14.39 3.06 4.29
C THR A 44 13.93 2.66 5.69
N GLU A 45 13.31 1.48 5.81
CA GLU A 45 13.03 0.90 7.13
C GLU A 45 14.27 0.14 7.61
N THR A 46 14.74 0.46 8.82
CA THR A 46 15.80 -0.31 9.49
C THR A 46 15.14 -1.18 10.56
N THR A 47 15.06 -2.48 10.32
CA THR A 47 14.54 -3.44 11.31
C THR A 47 15.72 -4.12 12.01
N ARG A 48 15.71 -4.13 13.35
CA ARG A 48 16.63 -4.95 14.14
C ARG A 48 16.04 -6.33 14.37
N VAL A 49 16.74 -7.36 13.90
CA VAL A 49 16.40 -8.76 14.16
C VAL A 49 17.64 -9.45 14.73
N ASN A 50 17.53 -10.04 15.93
CA ASN A 50 18.59 -10.80 16.59
C ASN A 50 19.95 -10.06 16.70
N GLY A 51 19.93 -8.75 16.98
CA GLY A 51 21.13 -7.93 17.09
C GLY A 51 21.72 -7.45 15.76
N SER A 52 21.24 -7.97 14.63
CA SER A 52 21.61 -7.50 13.28
C SER A 52 20.60 -6.47 12.76
N THR A 53 21.10 -5.42 12.10
CA THR A 53 20.29 -4.38 11.45
C THR A 53 20.09 -4.73 9.98
N TYR A 54 18.84 -4.85 9.55
CA TYR A 54 18.46 -5.02 8.15
C TYR A 54 17.85 -3.72 7.65
N THR A 55 18.43 -3.15 6.61
CA THR A 55 17.90 -1.94 5.95
C THR A 55 17.17 -2.37 4.68
N SER A 56 15.85 -2.25 4.69
CA SER A 56 15.01 -2.47 3.52
C SER A 56 14.70 -1.13 2.88
N ARG A 57 15.12 -0.94 1.62
CA ARG A 57 14.74 0.23 0.81
C ARG A 57 13.51 -0.14 -0.01
N GLY A 58 12.46 0.67 0.10
CA GLY A 58 11.22 0.48 -0.62
C GLY A 58 10.60 1.81 -1.02
N VAL A 59 9.58 1.74 -1.87
CA VAL A 59 8.81 2.88 -2.31
C VAL A 59 7.49 2.86 -1.57
N ALA A 60 7.18 3.90 -0.79
CA ALA A 60 5.92 4.01 -0.05
C ALA A 60 5.16 5.28 -0.48
N PRO A 61 3.82 5.26 -0.49
CA PRO A 61 3.04 6.48 -0.68
C PRO A 61 3.46 7.56 0.32
N LEU A 62 3.55 8.81 -0.13
CA LEU A 62 3.97 9.95 0.70
C LEU A 62 3.15 10.06 1.99
N TYR A 63 1.86 9.71 1.90
CA TYR A 63 0.98 9.65 3.06
C TYR A 63 1.52 8.71 4.14
N HIS A 64 2.00 7.52 3.79
CA HIS A 64 2.57 6.56 4.74
C HIS A 64 3.79 7.11 5.49
N TYR A 65 4.69 7.77 4.76
CA TYR A 65 5.86 8.40 5.37
C TYR A 65 5.47 9.41 6.45
N MET A 66 4.43 10.22 6.20
CA MET A 66 3.91 11.17 7.19
C MET A 66 3.30 10.47 8.41
N LEU A 67 2.62 9.35 8.20
CA LEU A 67 2.02 8.59 9.28
C LEU A 67 3.07 7.98 10.21
N GLU A 68 4.17 7.48 9.66
CA GLU A 68 5.23 6.86 10.46
C GLU A 68 6.02 7.90 11.26
N SER A 69 6.36 9.03 10.65
CA SER A 69 7.30 10.00 11.24
C SER A 69 6.63 11.20 11.93
N TYR A 70 5.48 11.67 11.43
CA TYR A 70 4.93 13.00 11.77
C TYR A 70 3.40 13.01 11.85
N PHE A 71 2.79 11.94 12.38
CA PHE A 71 1.34 11.85 12.41
C PHE A 71 0.71 13.03 13.15
N THR A 72 -0.17 13.72 12.43
CA THR A 72 -1.14 14.66 12.99
C THR A 72 -2.48 14.44 12.32
N THR A 73 -3.56 14.71 13.06
CA THR A 73 -4.93 14.65 12.50
C THR A 73 -5.09 15.62 11.34
N GLN A 74 -4.51 16.82 11.43
CA GLN A 74 -4.59 17.84 10.39
C GLN A 74 -3.93 17.41 9.06
N ILE A 75 -2.77 16.76 9.12
CA ILE A 75 -2.12 16.22 7.90
C ILE A 75 -2.95 15.06 7.36
N SER A 76 -3.47 14.19 8.23
CA SER A 76 -4.32 13.08 7.79
C SER A 76 -5.61 13.56 7.12
N ASP A 77 -6.27 14.58 7.69
CA ASP A 77 -7.45 15.21 7.12
C ASP A 77 -7.13 15.82 5.76
N LEU A 78 -6.00 16.53 5.61
CA LEU A 78 -5.57 17.09 4.33
C LEU A 78 -5.44 16.01 3.24
N PHE A 79 -4.90 14.84 3.57
CA PHE A 79 -4.71 13.77 2.59
C PHE A 79 -6.04 13.09 2.24
N LEU A 80 -6.87 12.80 3.24
CA LEU A 80 -8.18 12.18 3.05
C LEU A 80 -9.13 13.10 2.26
N GLU A 81 -9.14 14.40 2.54
CA GLU A 81 -9.93 15.42 1.80
C GLU A 81 -9.55 15.49 0.31
N GLN A 82 -8.32 15.14 -0.04
CA GLN A 82 -7.84 15.10 -1.42
C GLN A 82 -8.11 13.75 -2.11
N GLY A 83 -8.89 12.88 -1.49
CA GLY A 83 -9.28 11.58 -2.05
C GLY A 83 -8.21 10.50 -1.92
N VAL A 84 -7.24 10.65 -1.02
CA VAL A 84 -6.35 9.55 -0.66
C VAL A 84 -7.15 8.54 0.16
N SER A 85 -7.08 7.26 -0.22
CA SER A 85 -7.76 6.19 0.51
C SER A 85 -7.16 6.02 1.91
N ALA A 86 -8.01 5.85 2.92
CA ALA A 86 -7.62 5.50 4.28
C ALA A 86 -6.93 4.12 4.37
N ASP A 87 -7.11 3.27 3.35
CA ASP A 87 -6.56 1.91 3.27
C ASP A 87 -5.36 1.82 2.32
N VAL A 88 -4.72 2.94 1.99
CA VAL A 88 -3.52 2.94 1.17
C VAL A 88 -2.48 1.97 1.75
N LYS A 89 -1.78 1.20 0.93
CA LYS A 89 -0.80 0.22 1.40
C LYS A 89 0.63 0.73 1.21
N ASN A 90 1.51 0.49 2.19
CA ASN A 90 2.94 0.74 2.04
C ASN A 90 3.64 -0.43 1.32
N PHE A 91 4.96 -0.37 1.18
CA PHE A 91 5.74 -1.43 0.51
C PHE A 91 5.63 -2.81 1.18
N ASN A 92 5.31 -2.87 2.47
CA ASN A 92 5.05 -4.10 3.22
C ASN A 92 3.57 -4.55 3.14
N GLY A 93 2.73 -3.81 2.42
CA GLY A 93 1.29 -4.03 2.36
C GLY A 93 0.53 -3.51 3.58
N ASN A 94 1.18 -2.80 4.51
CA ASN A 94 0.51 -2.31 5.71
C ASN A 94 -0.36 -1.10 5.40
N THR A 95 -1.55 -1.04 5.99
CA THR A 95 -2.45 0.13 5.95
C THR A 95 -2.11 1.12 7.08
N PRO A 96 -2.55 2.39 6.98
CA PRO A 96 -2.47 3.38 8.07
C PRO A 96 -2.94 2.85 9.42
N LEU A 97 -4.04 2.08 9.42
CA LEU A 97 -4.60 1.46 10.60
C LEU A 97 -3.65 0.41 11.20
N MET A 98 -3.00 -0.42 10.38
CA MET A 98 -2.00 -1.38 10.88
C MET A 98 -0.79 -0.71 11.53
N LEU A 99 -0.35 0.44 10.99
CA LEU A 99 0.74 1.21 11.59
C LEU A 99 0.34 1.79 12.95
N ALA A 100 -0.90 2.29 13.08
CA ALA A 100 -1.44 2.75 14.37
C ALA A 100 -1.47 1.63 15.42
N VAL A 101 -1.89 0.43 15.01
CA VAL A 101 -1.91 -0.77 15.86
C VAL A 101 -0.51 -1.22 16.26
N LYS A 102 0.44 -1.26 15.31
CA LYS A 102 1.85 -1.60 15.57
C LYS A 102 2.49 -0.64 16.58
N ASN A 103 2.10 0.64 16.54
CA ASN A 103 2.58 1.66 17.47
C ASN A 103 1.87 1.62 18.83
N GLY A 104 0.78 0.86 18.96
CA GLY A 104 -0.02 0.78 20.19
C GLY A 104 -0.78 2.08 20.51
N ASP A 105 -1.05 2.91 19.51
CA ASP A 105 -1.69 4.21 19.70
C ASP A 105 -3.21 4.11 19.48
N LEU A 106 -3.95 3.95 20.58
CA LEU A 106 -5.41 3.84 20.56
C LEU A 106 -6.09 5.06 19.92
N GLY A 107 -5.57 6.27 20.14
CA GLY A 107 -6.13 7.49 19.58
C GLY A 107 -6.03 7.49 18.05
N ARG A 108 -4.90 7.04 17.51
CA ARG A 108 -4.71 6.86 16.06
C ARG A 108 -5.61 5.78 15.49
N VAL A 109 -5.77 4.65 16.20
CA VAL A 109 -6.67 3.57 15.80
C VAL A 109 -8.10 4.08 15.69
N GLN A 110 -8.62 4.75 16.72
CA GLN A 110 -9.96 5.32 16.71
C GLN A 110 -10.14 6.36 15.60
N TYR A 111 -9.13 7.21 15.37
CA TYR A 111 -9.17 8.18 14.28
C TYR A 111 -9.30 7.51 12.92
N PHE A 112 -8.47 6.52 12.58
CA PHE A 112 -8.57 5.83 11.29
C PHE A 112 -9.88 5.06 11.11
N LEU A 113 -10.36 4.39 12.17
CA LEU A 113 -11.68 3.75 12.15
C LEU A 113 -12.81 4.77 11.92
N SER A 114 -12.74 5.94 12.55
CA SER A 114 -13.72 7.01 12.33
C SER A 114 -13.70 7.58 10.91
N LYS A 115 -12.56 7.44 10.21
CA LYS A 115 -12.38 7.82 8.80
C LYS A 115 -12.74 6.71 7.81
N GLY A 116 -13.27 5.58 8.30
CA GLY A 116 -13.72 4.47 7.47
C GLY A 116 -12.62 3.53 7.01
N ALA A 117 -11.48 3.48 7.70
CA ALA A 117 -10.44 2.49 7.41
C ALA A 117 -10.95 1.07 7.68
N ASP A 118 -10.59 0.13 6.81
CA ASP A 118 -11.01 -1.27 6.88
C ASP A 118 -10.22 -2.02 7.98
N PRO A 119 -10.88 -2.46 9.08
CA PRO A 119 -10.24 -3.25 10.12
C PRO A 119 -9.90 -4.68 9.69
N THR A 120 -10.38 -5.13 8.54
CA THR A 120 -10.16 -6.49 7.99
C THR A 120 -9.05 -6.55 6.95
N ALA A 121 -8.42 -5.42 6.64
CA ALA A 121 -7.33 -5.35 5.67
C ALA A 121 -6.18 -6.31 6.05
N THR A 122 -5.52 -6.85 5.02
CA THR A 122 -4.35 -7.74 5.15
C THR A 122 -3.12 -7.17 4.44
N ASN A 123 -1.95 -7.41 5.04
CA ASN A 123 -0.66 -7.00 4.49
C ASN A 123 -0.02 -8.09 3.61
N ASN A 124 1.18 -7.84 3.08
CA ASN A 124 1.86 -8.78 2.19
C ASN A 124 2.31 -10.08 2.89
N ARG A 125 2.29 -10.12 4.22
CA ARG A 125 2.54 -11.34 5.02
C ARG A 125 1.26 -12.15 5.26
N GLY A 126 0.11 -11.64 4.83
CA GLY A 126 -1.21 -12.21 5.14
C GLY A 126 -1.70 -11.90 6.54
N ASP A 127 -1.03 -11.00 7.28
CA ASP A 127 -1.49 -10.59 8.61
C ASP A 127 -2.65 -9.61 8.50
N MET A 128 -3.74 -9.89 9.20
CA MET A 128 -4.82 -8.93 9.39
C MET A 128 -4.44 -7.87 10.44
N VAL A 129 -5.16 -6.74 10.46
CA VAL A 129 -5.02 -5.69 11.49
C VAL A 129 -5.07 -6.29 12.91
N LEU A 130 -6.02 -7.20 13.17
CA LEU A 130 -6.16 -7.88 14.45
C LEU A 130 -4.97 -8.79 14.78
N ASP A 131 -4.39 -9.46 13.79
CA ASP A 131 -3.20 -10.29 13.99
C ASP A 131 -1.99 -9.45 14.39
N GLN A 132 -1.86 -8.25 13.83
CA GLN A 132 -0.82 -7.31 14.25
C GLN A 132 -1.03 -6.82 15.69
N ALA A 133 -2.27 -6.54 16.11
CA ALA A 133 -2.57 -6.20 17.50
C ALA A 133 -2.19 -7.35 18.47
N ARG A 134 -2.36 -8.60 18.03
CA ARG A 134 -1.98 -9.79 18.80
C ARG A 134 -0.47 -10.01 18.84
N LYS A 135 0.23 -9.79 17.71
CA LYS A 135 1.69 -10.02 17.56
C LYS A 135 2.55 -8.97 18.22
N THR A 136 2.07 -7.73 18.30
CA THR A 136 2.84 -6.61 18.86
C THR A 136 3.10 -6.89 20.35
N GLN A 137 4.29 -7.40 20.67
CA GLN A 137 4.76 -7.52 22.05
C GLN A 137 5.00 -6.11 22.57
N ALA A 138 4.04 -5.65 23.36
CA ALA A 138 4.00 -4.35 23.99
C ALA A 138 5.27 -4.10 24.81
N TYR A 139 6.19 -3.29 24.28
CA TYR A 139 7.21 -2.71 25.13
C TYR A 139 6.65 -1.58 26.03
N TYR A 140 5.42 -1.07 25.83
CA TYR A 140 4.90 0.03 26.66
C TYR A 140 3.37 0.19 26.90
N CYS A 141 2.43 -0.60 26.36
CA CYS A 141 1.00 -0.23 26.44
C CYS A 141 0.13 -1.10 27.38
N GLY A 142 -0.53 -0.44 28.34
CA GLY A 142 -1.71 -1.00 29.06
C GLY A 142 -2.96 -1.08 28.17
N ASP A 143 -2.93 -0.46 26.99
CA ASP A 143 -4.10 -0.28 26.11
C ASP A 143 -4.23 -1.32 24.99
N ARG A 144 -3.40 -2.37 24.97
CA ARG A 144 -3.48 -3.45 23.98
C ARG A 144 -4.89 -4.06 23.92
N GLN A 145 -5.50 -4.29 25.08
CA GLN A 145 -6.84 -4.85 25.15
C GLN A 145 -7.87 -3.88 24.55
N ALA A 146 -7.77 -2.59 24.86
CA ALA A 146 -8.66 -1.57 24.31
C ALA A 146 -8.55 -1.46 22.78
N ILE A 147 -7.35 -1.63 22.20
CA ILE A 147 -7.16 -1.67 20.74
C ILE A 147 -7.83 -2.90 20.13
N ILE A 148 -7.66 -4.08 20.75
CA ILE A 148 -8.33 -5.30 20.30
C ILE A 148 -9.85 -5.14 20.37
N ASP A 149 -10.37 -4.62 21.49
CA ASP A 149 -11.79 -4.43 21.69
C ASP A 149 -12.37 -3.43 20.68
N ALA A 150 -11.67 -2.33 20.40
CA ALA A 150 -12.08 -1.35 19.39
C ALA A 150 -12.11 -1.94 17.98
N LEU A 151 -11.13 -2.77 17.62
CA LEU A 151 -11.11 -3.45 16.33
C LEU A 151 -12.21 -4.50 16.21
N VAL A 152 -12.45 -5.30 17.25
CA VAL A 152 -13.53 -6.27 17.31
C VAL A 152 -14.88 -5.56 17.18
N GLN A 153 -15.08 -4.46 17.91
CA GLN A 153 -16.29 -3.66 17.82
C GLN A 153 -16.50 -3.07 16.41
N ALA A 154 -15.43 -2.61 15.75
CA ALA A 154 -15.51 -2.09 14.38
C ALA A 154 -15.87 -3.19 13.36
N ILE A 155 -15.48 -4.44 13.62
CA ILE A 155 -15.87 -5.60 12.80
C ILE A 155 -17.32 -6.02 13.09
N GLU A 156 -17.74 -5.98 14.36
CA GLU A 156 -19.08 -6.40 14.81
C GLU A 156 -20.19 -5.36 14.56
N SER A 157 -19.85 -4.08 14.45
CA SER A 157 -20.76 -3.00 14.06
C SER A 157 -20.48 -2.52 12.63
N PRO A 158 -20.96 -3.23 11.58
CA PRO A 158 -20.81 -2.79 10.18
C PRO A 158 -21.74 -1.61 9.82
N ALA A 159 -22.24 -0.85 10.79
CA ALA A 159 -23.12 0.29 10.58
C ALA A 159 -22.36 1.50 10.00
N GLY A 160 -21.97 1.41 8.73
CA GLY A 160 -21.41 2.52 7.96
C GLY A 160 -20.70 2.17 6.65
N ALA A 161 -20.22 0.93 6.47
CA ALA A 161 -19.44 0.55 5.28
C ALA A 161 -20.28 -0.24 4.27
N GLN A 162 -21.34 0.37 3.75
CA GLN A 162 -21.92 -0.08 2.47
C GLN A 162 -21.00 0.35 1.33
N GLN A 163 -20.01 -0.48 1.03
CA GLN A 163 -19.72 -0.90 -0.34
C GLN A 163 -18.83 -2.14 -0.29
N ALA A 164 -19.53 -3.27 -0.33
CA ALA A 164 -18.96 -4.57 -0.59
C ALA A 164 -18.22 -4.56 -1.93
N VAL A 165 -16.99 -5.07 -1.92
CA VAL A 165 -16.60 -6.06 -2.93
C VAL A 165 -16.02 -7.24 -2.17
N ALA A 166 -16.66 -8.39 -2.38
CA ALA A 166 -16.35 -9.70 -1.82
C ALA A 166 -14.90 -10.14 -2.10
N PRO A 167 -14.37 -11.14 -1.37
CA PRO A 167 -12.98 -11.54 -1.48
C PRO A 167 -12.76 -12.25 -2.83
N GLU A 168 -12.18 -11.53 -3.78
CA GLU A 168 -11.68 -12.17 -5.00
C GLU A 168 -10.43 -12.96 -4.61
N LYS A 169 -10.62 -14.28 -4.55
CA LYS A 169 -9.56 -15.30 -4.51
C LYS A 169 -8.37 -14.88 -5.36
N ALA A 170 -7.19 -15.22 -4.86
CA ALA A 170 -5.96 -15.31 -5.63
C ALA A 170 -6.21 -15.86 -7.05
N PRO A 171 -5.78 -15.16 -8.11
CA PRO A 171 -5.33 -15.85 -9.30
C PRO A 171 -3.92 -16.37 -8.98
N GLU A 172 -3.90 -17.67 -8.69
CA GLU A 172 -2.80 -18.55 -9.06
C GLU A 172 -2.30 -18.19 -10.47
N ALA A 173 -0.98 -18.09 -10.60
CA ALA A 173 -0.31 -17.54 -11.76
C ALA A 173 -0.73 -18.21 -13.08
N ALA A 174 -1.24 -17.41 -14.02
CA ALA A 174 -1.24 -17.73 -15.44
C ALA A 174 -0.96 -16.45 -16.27
N GLU A 175 0.28 -16.42 -16.79
CA GLU A 175 0.69 -15.92 -18.10
C GLU A 175 0.50 -14.44 -18.51
N THR A 176 1.62 -13.71 -18.56
CA THR A 176 1.91 -12.78 -19.67
C THR A 176 3.37 -12.96 -20.10
N THR A 177 3.64 -14.01 -20.88
CA THR A 177 4.81 -14.01 -21.77
C THR A 177 4.31 -13.67 -23.16
N ARG A 178 4.64 -12.44 -23.54
CA ARG A 178 4.68 -11.82 -24.87
C ARG A 178 4.68 -12.80 -26.04
N ASP A 179 3.93 -12.41 -27.07
CA ASP A 179 3.98 -12.93 -28.44
C ASP A 179 5.38 -13.41 -28.87
N ILE A 180 5.55 -14.72 -28.99
CA ILE A 180 6.58 -15.33 -29.81
C ILE A 180 5.85 -15.95 -31.00
N GLN A 181 6.19 -15.48 -32.19
CA GLN A 181 5.68 -15.98 -33.46
C GLN A 181 5.76 -17.51 -33.50
N ILE A 182 4.61 -18.15 -33.66
CA ILE A 182 4.49 -19.58 -33.96
C ILE A 182 5.10 -19.80 -35.34
N LEU A 183 6.37 -20.23 -35.39
CA LEU A 183 6.91 -20.89 -36.57
C LEU A 183 6.13 -22.20 -36.73
N LYS A 184 5.37 -22.30 -37.82
CA LYS A 184 4.68 -23.52 -38.26
C LYS A 184 5.62 -24.73 -38.11
N PRO A 185 5.18 -25.85 -37.51
CA PRO A 185 5.93 -27.09 -37.61
C PRO A 185 6.09 -27.46 -39.09
N LEU A 186 7.31 -27.80 -39.51
CA LEU A 186 7.56 -28.33 -40.84
C LEU A 186 6.71 -29.60 -41.04
N GLU A 187 5.69 -29.50 -41.89
CA GLU A 187 5.02 -30.63 -42.52
C GLU A 187 6.04 -31.37 -43.39
N LEU A 188 6.76 -32.34 -42.79
CA LEU A 188 7.52 -33.34 -43.52
C LEU A 188 6.53 -34.22 -44.30
N SER A 189 6.24 -33.78 -45.52
CA SER A 189 5.48 -34.57 -46.49
C SER A 189 6.18 -35.92 -46.72
N PRO A 190 5.50 -37.07 -46.61
CA PRO A 190 6.11 -38.35 -46.92
C PRO A 190 6.48 -38.38 -48.41
N ARG A 191 7.78 -38.46 -48.71
CA ARG A 191 8.24 -38.71 -50.08
C ARG A 191 7.71 -40.06 -50.54
N LYS A 192 6.94 -40.00 -51.63
CA LYS A 192 6.40 -41.14 -52.38
C LYS A 192 7.45 -42.21 -52.61
N LYS A 193 7.03 -43.47 -52.41
CA LYS A 193 7.70 -44.65 -52.92
C LYS A 193 7.84 -44.56 -54.45
N SER A 194 9.06 -44.69 -54.93
CA SER A 194 9.42 -45.28 -56.22
C SER A 194 10.55 -46.27 -55.89
N GLY A 195 10.40 -47.59 -55.94
CA GLY A 195 9.75 -48.36 -56.99
C GLY A 195 10.75 -48.53 -58.14
N GLY A 196 11.60 -49.56 -58.10
CA GLY A 196 12.43 -49.94 -59.24
C GLY A 196 13.72 -50.68 -58.90
N PHE A 197 13.67 -52.01 -59.00
CA PHE A 197 14.80 -52.91 -59.27
C PHE A 197 15.20 -52.84 -60.76
N ASN A 198 16.37 -53.41 -61.10
CA ASN A 198 17.00 -53.68 -62.43
C ASN A 198 18.10 -52.66 -62.82
N LEU A 199 19.32 -53.04 -63.23
CA LEU A 199 19.99 -54.31 -63.57
C LEU A 199 21.44 -54.25 -63.08
#